data_AF-A0AAJ6M2Z5-F1
#
_entry.id   AF-A0AAJ6M2Z5-F1
#
_cell.length_a   1.000
_cell.length_b   1.000
_cell.length_c   1.000
_cell.angle_alpha   90.00
_cell.angle_beta   90.00
_cell.angle_gamma   90.00
#
_symmetry.space_group_name_H-M   'P 1'
#
loop_
_entity.id
_entity.type
_entity.pdbx_description
1 polymer ?
#
loop_
_entity_poly.entity_id
_entity_poly.type
_entity_poly.pdbx_seq_one_letter_code
_entity_poly.pdbx_strand_id
1 'polypeptide(L)' 'MNDPFRHRFDTAMSQDDNLIDFASERGKRIHDLKDKRLNEMRQAFEQALPLDPAKSRKKTKKPKKR' A
#
# COMPACT_ATOMS: atom_id res chain seq x y z
N MET A 1 8.16 2.34 56.83
CA MET A 1 7.91 0.98 56.32
C MET A 1 8.19 1.02 54.83
N ASN A 2 9.29 0.40 54.39
CA ASN A 2 9.62 0.28 52.97
C ASN A 2 9.13 -1.08 52.50
N ASP A 3 8.05 -1.11 51.71
CA ASP A 3 7.51 -2.34 51.12
C ASP A 3 8.40 -2.81 49.95
N PRO A 4 9.08 -3.97 50.06
CA PRO A 4 10.06 -4.42 49.06
C PRO A 4 9.43 -5.03 47.80
N PHE A 5 8.09 -5.03 47.68
CA PHE A 5 7.36 -5.71 46.60
C PHE A 5 6.78 -4.77 45.53
N ARG A 6 7.02 -3.46 45.61
CA ARG A 6 6.46 -2.47 44.67
C ARG A 6 7.31 -2.23 43.41
N HIS A 7 8.26 -3.11 43.09
CA HIS A 7 9.14 -2.97 41.91
C HIS A 7 9.33 -4.29 41.14
N ARG A 8 8.23 -4.91 40.69
CA ARG A 8 8.28 -6.10 39.83
C ARG A 8 7.28 -6.08 38.67
N PHE A 9 6.84 -4.91 38.18
CA PHE A 9 5.99 -4.84 36.98
C PHE A 9 6.31 -3.72 35.97
N ASP A 10 7.43 -2.99 36.11
CA ASP A 10 7.69 -1.81 35.26
C ASP A 10 8.83 -1.93 34.23
N THR A 11 9.27 -3.12 33.81
CA THR A 11 10.39 -3.18 32.84
C THR A 11 10.38 -4.39 31.89
N ALA A 12 9.25 -4.67 31.23
CA ALA A 12 9.20 -5.73 30.21
C ALA A 12 8.29 -5.43 29.00
N MET A 13 8.00 -4.16 28.68
CA MET A 13 7.23 -3.80 27.47
C MET A 13 8.04 -2.96 26.45
N SER A 14 9.36 -2.87 26.59
CA SER A 14 10.17 -1.91 25.82
C SER A 14 11.49 -2.51 25.29
N GLN A 15 11.48 -3.75 24.80
CA GLN A 15 12.69 -4.35 24.19
C GLN A 15 12.39 -5.26 22.98
N ASP A 16 11.30 -5.03 22.25
CA ASP A 16 11.15 -5.64 20.92
C ASP A 16 11.91 -4.81 19.88
N ASP A 17 13.25 -4.78 19.98
CA ASP A 17 14.17 -4.16 19.00
C ASP A 17 14.13 -4.84 17.61
N ASN A 18 13.29 -5.86 17.45
CA ASN A 18 13.00 -6.55 16.20
C ASN A 18 11.51 -6.42 15.81
N LEU A 19 10.87 -5.28 16.10
CA LEU A 19 9.50 -5.03 15.70
C LEU A 19 9.41 -4.88 14.17
N ILE A 20 9.12 -5.98 13.49
CA ILE A 20 8.90 -6.01 12.04
C ILE A 20 7.65 -5.18 11.71
N ASP A 21 7.81 -4.10 10.95
CA ASP A 21 6.69 -3.28 10.48
C ASP A 21 5.93 -3.98 9.33
N PHE A 22 5.05 -4.90 9.72
CA PHE A 22 4.10 -5.56 8.81
C PHE A 22 3.06 -4.59 8.22
N ALA A 23 2.89 -3.37 8.76
CA ALA A 23 1.95 -2.40 8.23
C ALA A 23 2.45 -1.84 6.89
N SER A 24 3.77 -1.63 6.75
CA SER A 24 4.38 -1.21 5.49
C SER A 24 4.16 -2.23 4.36
N GLU A 25 4.38 -3.52 4.63
CA GLU A 25 4.20 -4.60 3.66
C GLU A 25 2.73 -4.85 3.33
N ARG A 26 1.86 -4.80 4.34
CA ARG A 26 0.40 -4.81 4.15
C ARG A 26 -0.05 -3.64 3.29
N GLY A 27 0.51 -2.44 3.51
CA GLY A 27 0.26 -1.27 2.70
C GLY A 27 0.57 -1.52 1.23
N LYS A 28 1.76 -2.04 0.92
CA LYS A 28 2.17 -2.43 -0.44
C LYS A 28 1.21 -3.44 -1.05
N ARG A 29 0.87 -4.51 -0.32
CA ARG A 29 -0.06 -5.54 -0.80
C ARG A 29 -1.45 -5.00 -1.10
N ILE A 30 -1.95 -4.08 -0.28
CA ILE A 30 -3.24 -3.41 -0.50
C ILE A 30 -3.17 -2.52 -1.74
N HIS A 31 -2.07 -1.81 -1.97
CA HIS A 31 -1.88 -1.01 -3.18
C HIS A 31 -1.90 -1.88 -4.44
N ASP A 32 -1.13 -2.96 -4.47
CA ASP A 32 -1.07 -3.88 -5.62
C ASP A 32 -2.45 -4.48 -5.95
N LEU A 33 -3.21 -4.87 -4.92
CA LEU A 33 -4.58 -5.38 -5.09
C LEU A 33 -5.54 -4.34 -5.66
N LYS A 34 -5.43 -3.08 -5.21
CA LYS A 34 -6.27 -1.99 -5.70
C LYS A 34 -5.95 -1.66 -7.15
N ASP A 35 -4.67 -1.61 -7.52
CA ASP A 35 -4.24 -1.32 -8.89
C ASP A 35 -4.68 -2.42 -9.87
N LYS A 36 -4.58 -3.68 -9.45
CA LYS A 36 -5.10 -4.81 -10.23
C LYS A 36 -6.61 -4.68 -10.47
N ARG A 37 -7.39 -4.45 -9.41
CA ARG A 37 -8.84 -4.26 -9.51
C ARG A 37 -9.20 -3.06 -10.39
N LEU A 38 -8.47 -1.96 -10.30
CA LEU A 38 -8.71 -0.77 -11.11
C LEU A 38 -8.49 -1.06 -12.60
N ASN A 39 -7.43 -1.79 -12.95
CA ASN A 39 -7.15 -2.19 -14.33
C ASN A 39 -8.23 -3.14 -14.86
N GLU A 40 -8.68 -4.11 -14.07
CA GLU A 40 -9.77 -5.01 -14.45
C GLU A 40 -11.08 -4.24 -14.67
N MET A 41 -11.44 -3.30 -13.79
CA MET A 41 -12.63 -2.46 -13.96
C MET A 41 -12.51 -1.57 -15.19
N ARG A 42 -11.33 -1.03 -15.49
CA ARG A 42 -11.08 -0.26 -16.71
C ARG A 42 -11.27 -1.12 -17.96
N GLN A 43 -10.68 -2.31 -17.99
CA GLN A 43 -10.81 -3.23 -19.12
C GLN A 43 -12.26 -3.68 -19.33
N ALA A 44 -12.94 -4.08 -18.26
CA ALA A 44 -14.34 -4.48 -18.30
C ALA A 44 -15.24 -3.34 -18.79
N PHE A 45 -14.96 -2.11 -18.37
CA PHE A 45 -15.68 -0.93 -18.84
C PHE A 45 -15.42 -0.66 -20.33
N GLU A 46 -14.17 -0.72 -20.79
CA GLU A 46 -13.83 -0.56 -22.21
C GLU A 46 -14.47 -1.64 -23.09
N GLN A 47 -14.62 -2.87 -22.59
CA GLN A 47 -15.30 -3.95 -23.30
C GLN A 47 -16.82 -3.81 -23.30
N ALA A 48 -17.41 -3.46 -22.15
CA ALA A 48 -18.87 -3.33 -22.01
C ALA A 48 -19.42 -2.06 -22.69
N LEU A 49 -18.59 -1.01 -22.76
CA LEU A 49 -18.91 0.25 -23.42
C LEU A 49 -17.78 0.58 -24.40
N PRO A 50 -17.79 -0.03 -25.59
CA PRO A 50 -16.88 0.36 -26.65
C PRO A 50 -17.22 1.80 -27.03
N LEU A 51 -16.44 2.74 -26.49
CA LEU A 51 -16.48 4.12 -26.93
C LEU A 51 -16.13 4.09 -28.42
N ASP A 52 -17.00 4.65 -29.28
CA ASP A 52 -16.71 4.83 -30.70
C ASP A 52 -15.27 5.30 -30.85
N PRO A 53 -14.44 4.69 -31.72
CA PRO A 53 -13.00 4.86 -31.72
C PRO A 53 -12.61 6.29 -32.10
N ALA A 54 -12.70 7.22 -31.16
CA ALA A 54 -12.10 8.54 -31.23
C ALA A 54 -10.60 8.37 -31.00
N LYS A 55 -9.92 7.85 -32.03
CA LYS A 55 -8.47 7.87 -32.27
C LYS A 55 -7.67 7.58 -31.00
N SER A 56 -7.20 6.34 -30.85
CA SER A 56 -6.16 5.98 -29.88
C SER A 56 -5.03 7.03 -29.91
N ARG A 57 -5.03 7.93 -28.92
CA ARG A 57 -3.98 8.93 -28.77
C ARG A 57 -2.75 8.15 -28.32
N LYS A 58 -1.93 7.77 -29.29
CA LYS A 58 -0.59 7.21 -29.10
C LYS A 58 0.06 7.94 -27.94
N LYS A 59 0.46 7.20 -26.90
CA LYS A 59 1.18 7.71 -25.73
C LYS A 59 2.36 8.55 -26.22
N THR A 60 2.21 9.87 -26.20
CA THR A 60 3.26 10.81 -26.58
C THR A 60 4.34 10.71 -25.52
N LYS A 61 5.43 10.01 -25.87
CA LYS A 61 6.68 10.00 -25.09
C LYS A 61 7.12 11.47 -24.94
N LYS A 62 6.94 12.05 -23.75
CA LYS A 62 7.44 13.40 -23.44
C LYS A 62 8.98 13.36 -23.51
N PRO A 63 9.64 14.27 -24.24
CA PRO A 63 11.10 14.29 -24.29
C PRO A 63 11.69 14.72 -22.94
N LYS A 64 12.75 14.03 -22.51
CA LYS A 64 13.57 14.35 -21.34
C LYS A 64 14.20 15.75 -21.55
N LYS A 65 13.89 16.71 -20.68
CA LYS A 65 14.52 18.04 -20.68
C LYS A 65 15.95 17.91 -20.12
N ARG A 66 16.91 18.54 -20.82
CA ARG A 66 18.35 18.56 -20.52
C ARG A 66 18.65 19.12 -19.14
#